data_AF-A0A0C2CIT3-F1
#
_entry.id   AF-A0A0C2CIT3-F1
#
_cell.length_a   1.000
_cell.length_b   1.000
_cell.length_c   1.000
_cell.angle_alpha   90.00
_cell.angle_beta   90.00
_cell.angle_gamma   90.00
#
_symmetry.space_group_name_H-M   'P 1'
#
loop_
_entity.id
_entity.type
_entity.pdbx_description
1 polymer ?
#
loop_
_entity_poly.entity_id
_entity_poly.type
_entity_poly.pdbx_seq_one_letter_code
_entity_poly.pdbx_strand_id
1 'polypeptide(L)'
;MMVTDLNRQRIAINVFTTDYYHIRLTQEPYGVRRAQFICTDPAVSDDFRNMALEMHNNFRSSIALGQYEVNGKLGIAPPAALMYPMDYDCTAESYALRHVRKCDRQLSPQQARPGYKENINVFFTNGNDELAAIDNAITKWWGQLRTNGFPTNMIFTEAVRRRTTNVVTKFAKR
;
A
#
# COMPACT_ATOMS: atom_id res chain seq x y z
N MET A 1 3.85 2.74 4.19
CA MET A 1 3.78 2.85 5.63
C MET A 1 3.77 4.32 5.95
N MET A 2 2.60 4.89 6.27
CA MET A 2 2.33 6.32 6.07
C MET A 2 2.42 7.10 7.37
N VAL A 3 2.57 8.41 7.24
CA VAL A 3 2.50 9.34 8.37
C VAL A 3 1.63 10.51 8.00
N THR A 4 0.92 11.03 8.98
CA THR A 4 0.05 12.19 8.91
C THR A 4 0.84 13.42 9.39
N ASP A 5 0.64 14.57 8.75
CA ASP A 5 1.08 15.85 9.31
C ASP A 5 -0.11 16.50 10.02
N LEU A 6 0.08 16.84 11.30
CA LEU A 6 -0.91 17.48 12.17
C LEU A 6 -1.04 18.99 11.93
N ASN A 7 -0.25 19.60 11.03
CA ASN A 7 -0.37 21.01 10.72
C ASN A 7 -1.13 21.27 9.42
N ARG A 8 -2.44 21.51 9.58
CA ARG A 8 -3.37 22.19 8.65
C ARG A 8 -3.08 21.97 7.15
N GLN A 9 -3.87 21.03 6.62
CA GLN A 9 -4.25 20.82 5.21
C GLN A 9 -3.49 19.70 4.49
N ARG A 10 -4.24 18.62 4.24
CA ARG A 10 -4.08 17.62 3.15
C ARG A 10 -3.12 16.47 3.46
N ILE A 11 -3.70 15.38 3.96
CA ILE A 11 -3.01 14.11 4.24
C ILE A 11 -2.58 13.46 2.91
N ALA A 12 -1.29 13.16 2.74
CA ALA A 12 -0.76 12.34 1.64
C ALA A 12 -0.32 10.96 2.15
N ILE A 13 -1.07 9.92 1.85
CA ILE A 13 -0.82 8.57 2.38
C ILE A 13 0.18 7.82 1.51
N ASN A 14 1.33 7.47 2.07
CA ASN A 14 2.41 6.77 1.39
C ASN A 14 2.55 5.29 1.78
N VAL A 15 2.47 4.39 0.81
CA VAL A 15 2.84 2.98 1.01
C VAL A 15 3.93 2.54 0.07
N PHE A 16 4.99 1.96 0.66
CA PHE A 16 6.05 1.30 -0.06
C PHE A 16 5.89 -0.20 -0.05
N THR A 17 6.14 -0.81 -1.21
CA THR A 17 6.30 -2.25 -1.37
C THR A 17 7.80 -2.56 -1.35
N THR A 18 8.21 -3.54 -0.55
CA THR A 18 9.60 -4.01 -0.48
C THR A 18 9.82 -5.18 -1.43
N ASP A 19 11.04 -5.29 -1.99
CA ASP A 19 11.57 -6.53 -2.54
C ASP A 19 12.00 -7.45 -1.38
N TYR A 20 11.65 -8.73 -1.52
CA TYR A 20 12.02 -9.83 -0.62
C TYR A 20 13.55 -10.03 -0.65
N TYR A 21 14.32 -9.31 0.18
CA TYR A 21 15.71 -9.67 0.49
C TYR A 21 16.16 -9.38 1.93
N HIS A 22 15.27 -8.91 2.81
CA HIS A 22 15.59 -8.73 4.23
C HIS A 22 14.49 -9.31 5.12
N ILE A 23 14.38 -10.65 5.14
CA ILE A 23 13.58 -11.35 6.15
C ILE A 23 14.53 -11.84 7.23
N ARG A 24 14.49 -11.21 8.41
CA ARG A 24 14.89 -11.90 9.63
C ARG A 24 13.74 -12.82 10.00
N LEU A 25 13.99 -14.13 9.91
CA LEU A 25 13.10 -15.15 10.39
C LEU A 25 12.95 -15.00 11.91
N THR A 26 11.85 -14.41 12.36
CA THR A 26 11.30 -14.72 13.68
C THR A 26 9.90 -15.26 13.44
N GLN A 27 9.82 -16.58 13.31
CA GLN A 27 8.58 -17.32 13.42
C GLN A 27 8.10 -17.22 14.87
N GLU A 28 6.99 -16.55 15.11
CA GLU A 28 6.14 -16.80 16.27
C GLU A 28 4.79 -17.32 15.74
N PRO A 29 4.17 -18.31 16.40
CA PRO A 29 3.02 -19.02 15.86
C PRO A 29 1.78 -18.13 15.83
N TYR A 30 0.95 -18.34 14.80
CA TYR A 30 -0.34 -17.69 14.58
C TYR A 30 -1.23 -17.73 15.83
N GLY A 31 -1.23 -16.62 16.56
CA GLY A 31 -2.20 -16.25 17.58
C GLY A 31 -2.42 -14.75 17.47
N VAL A 32 -3.63 -14.27 17.72
CA VAL A 32 -4.05 -12.87 17.60
C VAL A 32 -3.28 -11.97 18.59
N ARG A 33 -2.02 -11.70 18.28
CA ARG A 33 -1.18 -10.71 18.94
C ARG A 33 -0.82 -9.69 17.88
N ARG A 34 -1.23 -8.44 18.10
CA ARG A 34 -0.73 -7.28 17.36
C ARG A 34 0.79 -7.42 17.26
N ALA A 35 1.34 -7.40 16.05
CA ALA A 35 2.79 -7.41 15.90
C ALA A 35 3.33 -6.15 16.59
N GLN A 36 4.18 -6.31 17.60
CA GLN A 36 4.89 -5.18 18.18
C GLN A 36 5.96 -4.79 17.18
N PHE A 37 5.73 -3.71 16.44
CA PHE A 37 6.67 -3.26 15.44
C PHE A 37 7.90 -2.66 16.13
N ILE A 38 9.09 -2.97 15.63
CA ILE A 38 10.36 -2.46 16.16
C ILE A 38 10.61 -1.00 15.70
N CYS A 39 9.68 -0.41 14.95
CA CYS A 39 9.82 0.95 14.43
C CYS A 39 9.73 1.97 15.58
N THR A 40 10.72 2.85 15.68
CA THR A 40 10.89 3.73 16.85
C THR A 40 10.23 5.10 16.71
N ASP A 41 9.72 5.47 15.52
CA ASP A 41 9.11 6.78 15.33
C ASP A 41 7.70 6.82 15.96
N PRO A 42 7.46 7.69 16.96
CA PRO A 42 6.19 7.73 17.68
C PRO A 42 5.08 8.43 16.86
N ALA A 43 5.41 9.05 15.72
CA ALA A 43 4.41 9.66 14.85
C ALA A 43 3.53 8.62 14.12
N VAL A 44 3.86 7.33 14.21
CA VAL A 44 3.07 6.23 13.66
C VAL A 44 2.73 5.27 14.79
N SER A 45 1.44 5.05 15.03
CA SER A 45 0.96 4.12 16.05
C SER A 45 0.97 2.68 15.55
N ASP A 46 1.21 1.70 16.43
CA ASP A 46 1.17 0.28 16.08
C ASP A 46 -0.18 -0.18 15.51
N ASP A 47 -1.29 0.44 15.90
CA ASP A 47 -2.61 0.14 15.35
C ASP A 47 -2.70 0.53 13.87
N PHE A 48 -2.13 1.69 13.51
CA PHE A 48 -2.02 2.12 12.13
C PHE A 48 -1.08 1.21 11.33
N ARG A 49 0.05 0.79 11.94
CA ARG A 49 1.00 -0.16 11.33
C ARG A 49 0.33 -1.49 11.01
N ASN A 50 -0.37 -2.07 11.99
CA ASN A 50 -1.10 -3.33 11.87
C ASN A 50 -2.18 -3.22 10.79
N MET A 51 -3.05 -2.20 10.84
CA MET A 51 -4.11 -2.06 9.85
C MET A 51 -3.56 -1.93 8.43
N ALA A 52 -2.52 -1.11 8.23
CA ALA A 52 -1.91 -0.98 6.92
C ALA A 52 -1.39 -2.33 6.40
N LEU A 53 -0.69 -3.10 7.24
CA LEU A 53 -0.13 -4.41 6.86
C LEU A 53 -1.22 -5.43 6.57
N GLU A 54 -2.17 -5.57 7.51
CA GLU A 54 -3.26 -6.54 7.45
C GLU A 54 -4.12 -6.31 6.22
N MET A 55 -4.53 -5.07 5.95
CA MET A 55 -5.34 -4.77 4.78
C MET A 55 -4.63 -5.15 3.47
N HIS A 56 -3.34 -4.82 3.31
CA HIS A 56 -2.60 -5.24 2.12
C HIS A 56 -2.54 -6.76 2.00
N ASN A 57 -2.23 -7.46 3.09
CA ASN A 57 -2.12 -8.92 3.08
C ASN A 57 -3.46 -9.63 2.84
N ASN A 58 -4.56 -9.09 3.38
CA ASN A 58 -5.91 -9.59 3.14
C ASN A 58 -6.29 -9.48 1.67
N PHE A 59 -6.03 -8.32 1.06
CA PHE A 59 -6.28 -8.10 -0.36
C PHE A 59 -5.37 -8.97 -1.26
N ARG A 60 -4.08 -9.08 -0.94
CA ARG A 60 -3.14 -9.99 -1.64
C ARG A 60 -3.60 -11.44 -1.57
N SER A 61 -4.05 -11.89 -0.39
CA SER A 61 -4.61 -13.23 -0.19
C SER A 61 -5.87 -13.43 -1.03
N SER A 62 -6.77 -12.45 -1.05
CA SER A 62 -8.00 -12.50 -1.85
C SER A 62 -7.74 -12.66 -3.35
N ILE A 63 -6.79 -11.92 -3.93
CA ILE A 63 -6.35 -12.15 -5.32
C ILE A 63 -5.72 -13.52 -5.50
N ALA A 64 -4.87 -13.96 -4.55
CA ALA A 64 -4.18 -15.24 -4.66
C ALA A 64 -5.15 -16.42 -4.71
N LEU A 65 -6.24 -16.35 -3.93
CA LEU A 65 -7.33 -17.32 -3.96
C LEU A 65 -8.14 -17.30 -5.26
N GLY A 66 -8.22 -16.14 -5.95
CA GLY A 66 -8.83 -16.01 -7.28
C GLY A 66 -10.35 -16.15 -7.33
N GLN A 67 -11.05 -15.86 -6.23
CA GLN A 67 -12.50 -16.15 -6.10
C GLN A 67 -13.38 -14.89 -6.15
N TYR A 68 -12.91 -13.75 -5.62
CA TYR A 68 -13.79 -12.62 -5.30
C TYR A 68 -13.37 -11.27 -5.89
N GLU A 69 -12.12 -11.16 -6.35
CA GLU A 69 -11.54 -9.88 -6.76
C GLU A 69 -11.96 -9.52 -8.19
N VAL A 70 -12.93 -8.62 -8.30
CA VAL A 70 -13.45 -8.15 -9.58
C VAL A 70 -12.37 -7.40 -10.35
N ASN A 71 -12.24 -7.71 -11.63
CA ASN A 71 -11.28 -7.13 -12.56
C ASN A 71 -11.99 -6.23 -13.59
N GLY A 72 -12.55 -5.11 -13.15
CA GLY A 72 -13.34 -4.24 -14.03
C GLY A 72 -14.49 -4.99 -14.70
N LYS A 73 -14.62 -4.81 -16.02
CA LYS A 73 -15.59 -5.55 -16.86
C LYS A 73 -15.05 -6.90 -17.36
N LEU A 74 -13.87 -7.32 -16.92
CA LEU A 74 -13.16 -8.52 -17.40
C LEU A 74 -13.46 -9.77 -16.56
N GLY A 75 -14.38 -9.68 -15.59
CA GLY A 75 -14.75 -10.78 -14.70
C GLY A 75 -13.93 -10.76 -13.41
N ILE A 76 -13.57 -11.94 -12.90
CA ILE A 76 -12.75 -12.09 -11.70
C ILE A 76 -11.27 -12.12 -12.10
N ALA A 77 -10.40 -11.50 -11.30
CA ALA A 77 -8.96 -11.56 -11.47
C ALA A 77 -8.49 -13.02 -11.31
N PRO A 78 -7.60 -13.51 -12.18
CA PRO A 78 -7.11 -14.89 -12.07
C PRO A 78 -6.31 -15.08 -10.77
N PRO A 79 -6.32 -16.30 -10.19
CA PRO A 79 -5.54 -16.60 -9.01
C PRO A 79 -4.04 -16.40 -9.27
N ALA A 80 -3.31 -16.05 -8.22
CA ALA A 80 -1.87 -15.98 -8.27
C ALA A 80 -1.26 -17.29 -7.75
N ALA A 81 -0.44 -17.96 -8.57
CA ALA A 81 0.24 -19.18 -8.16
C ALA A 81 1.23 -18.95 -7.00
N LEU A 82 1.76 -17.74 -6.89
CA LEU A 82 2.71 -17.36 -5.85
C LEU A 82 2.51 -15.89 -5.46
N MET A 83 1.96 -15.66 -4.27
CA MET A 83 1.75 -14.33 -3.71
C MET A 83 2.28 -14.29 -2.27
N TYR A 84 3.47 -13.73 -2.10
CA TYR A 84 4.09 -13.62 -0.78
C TYR A 84 3.34 -12.63 0.12
N PRO A 85 3.22 -12.90 1.44
CA PRO A 85 2.79 -11.88 2.38
C PRO A 85 3.81 -10.73 2.40
N MET A 86 3.32 -9.52 2.60
CA MET A 86 4.15 -8.36 2.92
C MET A 86 4.54 -8.40 4.39
N ASP A 87 5.74 -7.90 4.66
CA ASP A 87 6.25 -7.59 6.00
C ASP A 87 6.37 -6.08 6.18
N TYR A 88 6.31 -5.64 7.42
CA TYR A 88 6.43 -4.24 7.79
C TYR A 88 7.91 -3.82 7.89
N ASP A 89 8.33 -2.87 7.06
CA ASP A 89 9.70 -2.33 7.05
C ASP A 89 9.77 -0.89 7.55
N CYS A 90 10.47 -0.67 8.67
CA CYS A 90 10.65 0.66 9.27
C CYS A 90 11.45 1.63 8.38
N THR A 91 12.29 1.12 7.48
CA THR A 91 13.02 1.96 6.51
C THR A 91 12.04 2.60 5.53
N ALA A 92 11.09 1.80 5.03
CA ALA A 92 9.96 2.28 4.26
C ALA A 92 9.14 3.32 5.05
N GLU A 93 8.86 3.11 6.34
CA GLU A 93 8.23 4.14 7.20
C GLU A 93 8.96 5.47 7.09
N SER A 94 10.28 5.43 7.28
CA SER A 94 11.12 6.62 7.35
C SER A 94 11.10 7.42 6.05
N TYR A 95 11.07 6.76 4.90
CA TYR A 95 10.96 7.44 3.61
C TYR A 95 9.60 8.13 3.45
N ALA A 96 8.54 7.52 3.96
CA ALA A 96 7.17 8.00 3.81
C ALA A 96 6.92 9.16 4.75
N LEU A 97 7.36 9.01 6.01
CA LEU A 97 7.52 10.06 7.01
C LEU A 97 8.15 11.32 6.44
N ARG A 98 9.34 11.17 5.85
CA ARG A 98 10.08 12.30 5.29
C ARG A 98 9.35 12.96 4.13
N HIS A 99 8.65 12.17 3.32
CA HIS A 99 7.95 12.69 2.16
C HIS A 99 6.63 13.40 2.53
N VAL A 100 5.79 12.79 3.35
CA VAL A 100 4.48 13.35 3.68
C VAL A 100 4.56 14.70 4.39
N ARG A 101 5.60 14.91 5.21
CA ARG A 101 5.91 16.21 5.85
C ARG A 101 6.17 17.35 4.85
N LYS A 102 6.41 17.06 3.57
CA LYS A 102 6.58 18.09 2.52
C LYS A 102 5.24 18.63 2.00
N CYS A 103 4.15 17.89 2.18
CA CYS A 103 2.80 18.29 1.76
C CYS A 103 2.68 18.70 0.27
N ASP A 104 3.54 18.18 -0.62
CA ASP A 104 3.65 18.61 -2.02
C ASP A 104 2.65 17.93 -2.98
N ARG A 105 1.90 16.93 -2.49
CA ARG A 105 0.85 16.17 -3.21
C ARG A 105 1.38 15.42 -4.45
N GLN A 106 2.68 15.19 -4.55
CA GLN A 106 3.31 14.52 -5.68
C GLN A 106 3.98 13.22 -5.25
N LEU A 107 4.45 12.44 -6.22
CA LEU A 107 5.32 11.32 -5.91
C LEU A 107 6.73 11.84 -5.59
N SER A 108 7.35 11.30 -4.55
CA SER A 108 8.74 11.57 -4.24
C SER A 108 9.64 11.03 -5.36
N PRO A 109 10.75 11.72 -5.66
CA PRO A 109 11.72 11.23 -6.62
C PRO A 109 12.30 9.88 -6.16
N GLN A 110 12.60 8.99 -7.10
CA GLN A 110 13.07 7.63 -6.78
C GLN A 110 14.34 7.62 -5.92
N GLN A 111 15.19 8.65 -6.06
CA GLN A 111 16.41 8.84 -5.28
C GLN A 111 16.12 9.13 -3.80
N ALA A 112 14.96 9.68 -3.47
CA ALA A 112 14.54 9.93 -2.08
C ALA A 112 14.04 8.66 -1.38
N ARG A 113 13.88 7.56 -2.12
CA ARG A 113 13.37 6.25 -1.65
C ARG A 113 14.01 5.09 -2.41
N PRO A 114 15.34 4.92 -2.34
CA PRO A 114 16.06 3.93 -3.14
C PRO A 114 15.53 2.52 -2.88
N GLY A 115 15.14 1.78 -3.92
CA GLY A 115 14.59 0.43 -3.80
C GLY A 115 13.09 0.34 -3.48
N TYR A 116 12.40 1.46 -3.24
CA TYR A 116 10.99 1.46 -2.85
C TYR A 116 10.07 2.15 -3.88
N LYS A 117 8.86 1.64 -4.05
CA LYS A 117 7.79 2.20 -4.92
C LYS A 117 6.69 2.84 -4.10
N GLU A 118 6.12 3.93 -4.58
CA GLU A 118 5.27 4.79 -3.77
C GLU A 118 3.83 4.88 -4.30
N ASN A 119 2.87 4.72 -3.40
CA ASN A 119 1.51 5.20 -3.60
C ASN A 119 1.30 6.50 -2.84
N ILE A 120 0.45 7.39 -3.35
CA ILE A 120 -0.03 8.58 -2.62
C ILE A 120 -1.55 8.62 -2.68
N ASN A 121 -2.20 9.04 -1.60
CA ASN A 121 -3.59 9.45 -1.62
C ASN A 121 -3.74 10.78 -0.88
N VAL A 122 -4.36 11.77 -1.53
CA VAL A 122 -4.55 13.11 -0.98
C VAL A 122 -6.01 13.27 -0.53
N PHE A 123 -6.21 13.63 0.73
CA PHE A 123 -7.52 13.98 1.27
C PHE A 123 -7.72 15.50 1.26
N PHE A 124 -8.93 15.94 0.92
CA PHE A 124 -9.33 17.35 0.90
C PHE A 124 -10.20 17.75 2.10
N THR A 125 -10.45 16.82 3.01
CA THR A 125 -11.22 17.03 4.24
C THR A 125 -10.29 17.29 5.42
N ASN A 126 -10.77 18.07 6.39
CA ASN A 126 -10.10 18.26 7.66
C ASN A 126 -10.49 17.10 8.58
N GLY A 127 -9.76 15.98 8.46
CA GLY A 127 -9.89 14.83 9.35
C GLY A 127 -8.54 14.57 10.04
N ASN A 128 -8.59 14.16 11.29
CA ASN A 128 -7.44 13.73 12.09
C ASN A 128 -7.48 12.22 12.44
N ASP A 129 -8.46 11.48 11.89
CA ASP A 129 -8.55 10.04 12.06
C ASP A 129 -7.61 9.34 11.06
N GLU A 130 -6.42 9.01 11.56
CA GLU A 130 -5.37 8.36 10.78
C GLU A 130 -5.75 6.95 10.35
N LEU A 131 -6.51 6.24 11.18
CA LEU A 131 -6.98 4.88 10.93
C LEU A 131 -8.02 4.89 9.81
N ALA A 132 -9.03 5.76 9.88
CA ALA A 132 -9.97 5.93 8.78
C ALA A 132 -9.28 6.40 7.50
N ALA A 133 -8.25 7.25 7.61
CA ALA A 133 -7.52 7.72 6.44
C ALA A 133 -6.78 6.58 5.74
N ILE A 134 -6.09 5.69 6.46
CA ILE A 134 -5.43 4.53 5.82
C ILE A 134 -6.45 3.58 5.22
N ASP A 135 -7.50 3.22 5.94
CA ASP A 135 -8.52 2.31 5.43
C ASP A 135 -9.06 2.81 4.07
N ASN A 136 -9.44 4.09 4.02
CA ASN A 136 -9.91 4.72 2.80
C ASN A 136 -8.88 4.71 1.68
N ALA A 137 -7.60 4.95 1.98
CA ALA A 137 -6.57 5.01 0.94
C ALA A 137 -6.23 3.64 0.37
N ILE A 138 -6.05 2.59 1.19
CA ILE A 138 -5.83 1.22 0.70
C ILE A 138 -7.05 0.76 -0.10
N THR A 139 -8.26 0.95 0.43
CA THR A 139 -9.50 0.58 -0.27
C THR A 139 -9.59 1.27 -1.63
N LYS A 140 -9.22 2.56 -1.72
CA LYS A 140 -9.20 3.30 -2.98
C LYS A 140 -8.15 2.79 -3.97
N TRP A 141 -6.93 2.50 -3.49
CA TRP A 141 -5.88 1.96 -4.37
C TRP A 141 -6.21 0.58 -4.88
N TRP A 142 -6.71 -0.29 -4.00
CA TRP A 142 -7.13 -1.63 -4.37
C TRP A 142 -8.34 -1.62 -5.30
N GLY A 143 -9.32 -0.75 -5.01
CA GLY A 143 -10.51 -0.55 -5.82
C GLY A 143 -10.23 -0.16 -7.27
N GLN A 144 -9.03 0.31 -7.61
CA GLN A 144 -8.63 0.51 -9.00
C GLN A 144 -8.82 -0.75 -9.84
N LEU A 145 -8.47 -1.94 -9.30
CA LEU A 145 -8.64 -3.21 -10.02
C LEU A 145 -10.11 -3.43 -10.39
N ARG A 146 -10.98 -3.32 -9.40
CA ARG A 146 -12.44 -3.46 -9.55
C ARG A 146 -13.04 -2.43 -10.49
N THR A 147 -12.59 -1.17 -10.44
CA THR A 147 -13.21 -0.10 -11.23
C THR A 147 -12.71 -0.08 -12.66
N ASN A 148 -11.39 -0.24 -12.86
CA ASN A 148 -10.74 0.09 -14.12
C ASN A 148 -10.33 -1.15 -14.93
N GLY A 149 -10.14 -2.28 -14.26
CA GLY A 149 -9.68 -3.52 -14.89
C GLY A 149 -8.19 -3.49 -15.30
N PHE A 150 -7.57 -4.64 -15.13
CA PHE A 150 -6.19 -4.97 -15.46
C PHE A 150 -6.18 -6.05 -16.56
N PRO A 151 -5.21 -6.07 -17.49
CA PRO A 151 -5.12 -7.13 -18.48
C PRO A 151 -5.20 -8.53 -17.84
N THR A 152 -5.99 -9.44 -18.42
CA THR A 152 -6.29 -10.76 -17.83
C THR A 152 -5.07 -11.68 -17.71
N ASN A 153 -4.00 -11.41 -18.46
CA ASN A 153 -2.72 -12.10 -18.31
C ASN A 153 -1.92 -11.59 -17.09
N MET A 154 -2.41 -10.59 -16.37
CA MET A 154 -1.80 -9.99 -15.18
C MET A 154 -0.37 -9.47 -15.39
N ILE A 155 -0.01 -9.14 -16.63
CA ILE A 155 1.31 -8.59 -16.96
C ILE A 155 1.29 -7.05 -16.88
N PHE A 156 2.12 -6.49 -16.00
CA PHE A 156 2.32 -5.05 -15.91
C PHE A 156 3.25 -4.53 -17.01
N THR A 157 2.67 -4.17 -18.16
CA THR A 157 3.41 -3.64 -19.32
C THR A 157 3.62 -2.13 -19.23
N GLU A 158 4.51 -1.60 -20.07
CA GLU A 158 4.69 -0.16 -20.23
C GLU A 158 3.40 0.56 -20.67
N ALA A 159 2.56 -0.12 -21.48
CA ALA A 159 1.26 0.41 -21.88
C ALA A 159 0.31 0.58 -20.67
N VAL A 160 0.31 -0.39 -19.74
CA VAL A 160 -0.45 -0.27 -18.48
C VAL A 160 0.09 0.87 -17.61
N ARG A 161 1.42 1.00 -17.53
CA ARG A 161 2.07 2.08 -16.78
C ARG A 161 1.70 3.48 -17.28
N ARG A 162 1.61 3.65 -18.61
CA ARG A 162 1.34 4.94 -19.26
C ARG A 162 -0.14 5.29 -19.41
N ARG A 163 -1.05 4.47 -18.88
CA ARG A 163 -2.47 4.78 -18.88
C ARG A 163 -2.73 6.15 -18.25
N THR A 164 -3.42 7.01 -18.97
CA THR A 164 -3.94 8.30 -18.46
C THR A 164 -5.39 8.18 -18.00
N THR A 165 -6.11 7.16 -18.46
CA THR A 165 -7.45 6.76 -18.04
C THR A 165 -7.43 5.31 -17.56
N ASN A 166 -8.40 4.91 -16.71
CA ASN A 166 -8.48 3.54 -16.19
C ASN A 166 -7.17 3.05 -15.54
N VAL A 167 -6.57 3.90 -14.71
CA VAL A 167 -5.28 3.67 -14.06
C VAL A 167 -5.39 2.59 -12.98
N VAL A 168 -4.53 1.58 -13.07
CA VAL A 168 -4.42 0.44 -12.13
C VAL A 168 -2.94 0.25 -11.76
N THR A 169 -2.33 1.29 -11.20
CA THR A 169 -0.88 1.31 -10.89
C THR A 169 -0.59 1.35 -9.40
N LYS A 170 -1.63 1.38 -8.55
CA LYS A 170 -1.48 1.52 -7.09
C LYS A 170 -1.48 0.18 -6.34
N PHE A 171 -1.61 -0.97 -7.01
CA PHE A 171 -1.51 -2.29 -6.37
C PHE A 171 -0.57 -3.26 -7.11
N ALA A 172 -0.21 -2.94 -8.37
CA ALA A 172 0.66 -3.78 -9.17
C ALA A 172 2.15 -3.46 -8.90
N LYS A 173 2.92 -4.50 -8.58
CA LYS A 173 4.38 -4.45 -8.53
C LYS A 173 4.96 -5.08 -9.82
N ARG A 174 6.16 -4.65 -10.20
CA ARG A 174 6.96 -5.27 -11.27
C ARG A 174 7.57 -6.59 -10.79
#